data_AF-A0A4S8RES3-F1
#
_entry.id   AF-A0A4S8RES3-F1
#
_cell.length_a   1.000
_cell.length_b   1.000
_cell.length_c   1.000
_cell.angle_alpha   90.00
_cell.angle_beta   90.00
_cell.angle_gamma   90.00
#
_symmetry.space_group_name_H-M   'P 1'
#
loop_
_entity.id
_entity.type
_entity.pdbx_description
1 polymer ?
#
loop_
_entity_poly.entity_id
_entity_poly.type
_entity_poly.pdbx_seq_one_letter_code
_entity_poly.pdbx_strand_id
1 'polypeptide(L)'
;MKKVLKNVSFVILVLKMCFIFGQETSAQKRIVIDVGHGGKDAGAIGVNGIQEKDVVMDIANAILKLNNDLVKPLDIYLTRYSDSLISLSDRTKLTKVLKADLFLSLHCVNLQLKVD
;
A
#
# COMPACT_ATOMS: atom_id res chain seq x y z
N MET A 1 -19.26 54.68 -1.73
CA MET A 1 -19.59 53.31 -2.21
C MET A 1 -18.40 52.55 -2.80
N LYS A 2 -17.66 53.10 -3.78
CA LYS A 2 -16.52 52.42 -4.43
C LYS A 2 -15.42 51.91 -3.47
N LYS A 3 -15.12 52.65 -2.40
CA LYS A 3 -14.11 52.28 -1.37
C LYS A 3 -14.54 51.06 -0.54
N VAL A 4 -15.82 50.98 -0.20
CA VAL A 4 -16.40 49.83 0.54
C VAL A 4 -16.39 48.59 -0.34
N LEU A 5 -16.76 48.72 -1.62
CA LEU A 5 -16.72 47.61 -2.57
C LEU A 5 -15.29 47.05 -2.77
N LYS A 6 -14.28 47.93 -2.79
CA LYS A 6 -12.87 47.54 -2.89
C LYS A 6 -12.38 46.78 -1.66
N ASN A 7 -12.83 47.18 -0.46
CA ASN A 7 -12.50 46.51 0.79
C ASN A 7 -13.16 45.13 0.89
N VAL A 8 -14.43 45.00 0.47
CA VAL A 8 -15.13 43.71 0.44
C VAL A 8 -14.47 42.75 -0.56
N SER A 9 -14.09 43.25 -1.74
CA SER A 9 -13.34 42.47 -2.72
C SER A 9 -11.99 42.00 -2.19
N PHE A 10 -11.30 42.83 -1.41
CA PHE A 10 -10.03 42.48 -0.79
C PHE A 10 -10.21 41.40 0.28
N VAL A 11 -11.23 41.50 1.13
CA VAL A 11 -11.53 40.48 2.15
C VAL A 11 -11.87 39.13 1.51
N ILE A 12 -12.67 39.10 0.44
CA ILE A 12 -13.00 37.87 -0.29
C ILE A 12 -11.74 37.26 -0.92
N LEU A 13 -10.84 38.08 -1.46
CA LEU A 13 -9.56 37.63 -2.02
C LEU A 13 -8.68 36.99 -0.95
N VAL A 14 -8.57 37.63 0.22
CA VAL A 14 -7.81 37.10 1.37
C VAL A 14 -8.43 35.80 1.87
N LEU A 15 -9.76 35.72 1.98
CA LEU A 15 -10.46 34.51 2.41
C LEU A 15 -10.21 33.33 1.46
N LYS A 16 -10.21 33.58 0.15
CA LYS A 16 -9.87 32.56 -0.87
C LYS A 16 -8.42 32.10 -0.76
N MET A 17 -7.48 33.01 -0.50
CA MET A 17 -6.08 32.64 -0.27
C MET A 17 -5.93 31.77 0.98
N CYS A 18 -6.58 32.12 2.09
CA CYS A 18 -6.56 31.29 3.31
C CYS A 18 -7.11 29.88 3.06
N PHE A 19 -8.15 29.74 2.22
CA PHE A 19 -8.71 28.43 1.87
C PHE A 19 -7.73 27.58 1.03
N ILE A 20 -6.98 28.20 0.10
CA ILE A 20 -5.99 27.50 -0.73
C ILE A 20 -4.78 27.08 0.11
N PHE A 21 -4.28 27.94 1.00
CA PHE A 21 -3.15 27.64 1.87
C PHE A 21 -3.50 26.71 3.05
N GLY A 22 -4.78 26.63 3.45
CA GLY A 22 -5.24 25.79 4.56
C GLY A 22 -5.52 24.33 4.20
N GLN A 23 -5.44 23.94 2.92
CA GLN A 23 -5.53 22.53 2.54
C GLN A 23 -4.17 21.85 2.70
N GLU A 24 -3.93 21.28 3.88
CA GLU A 24 -2.87 20.29 4.10
C GLU A 24 -3.19 19.04 3.27
N THR A 25 -2.57 18.92 2.09
CA THR A 25 -2.61 17.68 1.33
C THR A 25 -1.70 16.68 2.03
N SER A 26 -2.26 15.94 3.00
CA SER A 26 -1.58 14.78 3.58
C SER A 26 -1.13 13.87 2.43
N ALA A 27 0.19 13.84 2.20
CA ALA A 27 0.82 13.03 1.18
C ALA A 27 0.34 11.58 1.32
N GLN A 28 -0.14 11.02 0.21
CA GLN A 28 -0.68 9.67 0.20
C GLN A 28 0.42 8.69 0.61
N LYS A 29 0.18 7.93 1.69
CA LYS A 29 1.15 6.97 2.22
C LYS A 29 1.38 5.85 1.22
N ARG A 30 2.65 5.58 0.93
CA ARG A 30 3.07 4.53 0.01
C ARG A 30 3.44 3.26 0.75
N ILE A 31 2.78 2.16 0.41
CA ILE A 31 2.95 0.87 1.07
C ILE A 31 3.41 -0.14 0.02
N VAL A 32 4.47 -0.88 0.34
CA VAL A 32 4.88 -2.05 -0.44
C VAL A 32 4.48 -3.30 0.34
N ILE A 33 3.64 -4.13 -0.26
CA ILE A 33 3.28 -5.44 0.27
C ILE A 33 4.12 -6.49 -0.44
N ASP A 34 4.97 -7.17 0.32
CA ASP A 34 5.71 -8.31 -0.17
C ASP A 34 4.86 -9.57 -0.10
N VAL A 35 4.53 -10.12 -1.27
CA VAL A 35 3.74 -11.34 -1.40
C VAL A 35 4.70 -12.53 -1.41
N GLY A 36 4.81 -13.22 -0.27
CA GLY A 36 5.72 -14.33 -0.02
C GLY A 36 5.82 -15.35 -1.16
N HIS A 37 7.01 -15.95 -1.32
CA HIS A 37 7.26 -17.06 -2.26
C HIS A 37 6.89 -16.73 -3.73
N GLY A 38 6.52 -17.74 -4.53
CA GLY A 38 6.06 -17.60 -5.92
C GLY A 38 6.83 -18.47 -6.91
N GLY A 39 6.21 -18.77 -8.05
CA GLY A 39 6.74 -19.65 -9.09
C GLY A 39 7.09 -21.03 -8.53
N LYS A 40 8.37 -21.41 -8.65
CA LYS A 40 8.90 -22.69 -8.16
C LYS A 40 9.02 -22.79 -6.64
N ASP A 41 8.92 -21.67 -5.92
CA ASP A 41 8.93 -21.65 -4.46
C ASP A 41 7.48 -21.63 -3.98
N ALA A 42 7.01 -22.76 -3.44
CA ALA A 42 5.65 -22.91 -2.92
C ALA A 42 5.47 -22.32 -1.51
N GLY A 43 6.57 -22.10 -0.78
CA GLY A 43 6.55 -21.89 0.66
C GLY A 43 6.08 -23.12 1.42
N ALA A 44 5.47 -22.91 2.59
CA ALA A 44 4.87 -23.97 3.37
C ALA A 44 3.72 -24.65 2.61
N ILE A 45 3.67 -25.98 2.68
CA ILE A 45 2.58 -26.78 2.11
C ILE A 45 1.75 -27.31 3.27
N GLY A 46 0.48 -26.87 3.32
CA GLY A 46 -0.49 -27.25 4.33
C GLY A 46 -1.13 -28.61 4.06
N VAL A 47 -2.06 -28.98 4.94
CA VAL A 47 -2.90 -30.17 4.74
C VAL A 47 -3.66 -30.03 3.42
N ASN A 48 -3.77 -31.14 2.67
CA ASN A 48 -4.40 -31.21 1.35
C ASN A 48 -3.66 -30.44 0.22
N GLY A 49 -2.38 -30.09 0.40
CA GLY A 49 -1.56 -29.53 -0.68
C GLY A 49 -1.75 -28.03 -0.92
N ILE A 50 -2.40 -27.32 0.01
CA ILE A 50 -2.52 -25.86 -0.03
C ILE A 50 -1.12 -25.26 0.07
N GLN A 51 -0.77 -24.35 -0.84
CA GLN A 51 0.55 -23.74 -0.91
C GLN A 51 0.50 -22.33 -0.34
N GLU A 52 1.45 -22.00 0.53
CA GLU A 52 1.58 -20.67 1.13
C GLU A 52 1.57 -19.57 0.08
N LYS A 53 2.29 -19.75 -1.03
CA LYS A 53 2.36 -18.77 -2.13
C LYS A 53 0.99 -18.36 -2.69
N ASP A 54 0.01 -19.26 -2.67
CA ASP A 54 -1.33 -19.02 -3.21
C ASP A 54 -2.17 -18.28 -2.16
N VAL A 55 -2.12 -18.75 -0.91
CA VAL A 55 -2.82 -18.12 0.22
C VAL A 55 -2.39 -16.65 0.41
N VAL A 56 -1.09 -16.37 0.39
CA VAL A 56 -0.60 -14.99 0.57
C VAL A 56 -0.95 -14.09 -0.62
N MET A 57 -1.08 -14.64 -1.83
CA MET A 57 -1.55 -13.91 -3.00
C MET A 57 -3.04 -13.55 -2.86
N ASP A 58 -3.86 -14.49 -2.39
CA ASP A 58 -5.29 -14.23 -2.13
C ASP A 58 -5.49 -13.14 -1.06
N ILE A 59 -4.70 -13.18 0.02
CA ILE A 59 -4.70 -12.14 1.06
C ILE A 59 -4.31 -10.78 0.47
N ALA A 60 -3.23 -10.72 -0.33
CA ALA A 60 -2.79 -9.48 -0.97
C ALA A 60 -3.86 -8.88 -1.89
N ASN A 61 -4.53 -9.72 -2.68
CA ASN A 61 -5.63 -9.31 -3.55
C ASN A 61 -6.84 -8.81 -2.76
N ALA A 62 -7.17 -9.46 -1.64
CA ALA A 62 -8.23 -9.00 -0.74
C ALA A 62 -7.90 -7.61 -0.15
N ILE A 63 -6.64 -7.38 0.26
CA ILE A 63 -6.18 -6.06 0.74
C ILE A 63 -6.34 -5.00 -0.36
N LEU A 64 -5.92 -5.28 -1.61
CA LEU A 64 -6.08 -4.34 -2.72
C LEU A 64 -7.55 -4.02 -3.00
N LYS A 65 -8.42 -5.03 -2.96
CA LYS A 65 -9.87 -4.85 -3.13
C LYS A 65 -10.45 -3.91 -2.05
N LEU A 66 -10.16 -4.19 -0.78
CA LEU A 66 -10.61 -3.36 0.34
C LEU A 66 -10.05 -1.93 0.26
N ASN A 67 -8.79 -1.77 -0.19
CA ASN A 67 -8.18 -0.46 -0.38
C ASN A 67 -8.89 0.36 -1.46
N ASN A 68 -9.35 -0.28 -2.54
CA ASN A 68 -10.09 0.39 -3.61
C ASN A 68 -11.48 0.88 -3.17
N ASP A 69 -12.06 0.26 -2.15
CA ASP A 69 -13.36 0.65 -1.59
C ASP A 69 -13.26 1.85 -0.61
N LEU A 70 -12.05 2.30 -0.27
CA LEU A 70 -11.85 3.45 0.61
C LEU A 70 -12.19 4.78 -0.06
N VAL A 71 -12.74 5.73 0.70
CA VAL A 71 -12.95 7.12 0.25
C VAL A 71 -11.64 7.79 -0.16
N LYS A 72 -10.53 7.42 0.50
CA LYS A 72 -9.17 7.84 0.17
C LYS A 72 -8.25 6.60 0.14
N PRO A 73 -8.10 5.92 -1.01
CA PRO A 73 -7.23 4.76 -1.15
C PRO A 73 -5.77 5.08 -0.80
N LEU A 74 -5.04 4.09 -0.30
CA LEU A 74 -3.60 4.15 -0.08
C LEU A 74 -2.85 3.81 -1.37
N ASP A 75 -1.61 4.28 -1.49
CA ASP A 75 -0.74 4.00 -2.64
C ASP A 75 -0.02 2.66 -2.40
N ILE A 76 -0.66 1.54 -2.76
CA ILE A 76 -0.20 0.17 -2.47
C ILE A 76 0.43 -0.48 -3.71
N TYR A 77 1.63 -1.05 -3.54
CA TYR A 77 2.32 -1.84 -4.55
C TYR A 77 2.64 -3.25 -4.03
N LEU A 78 2.43 -4.28 -4.85
CA LEU A 78 2.84 -5.65 -4.54
C LEU A 78 4.24 -5.95 -5.12
N THR A 79 5.02 -6.80 -4.45
CA THR A 79 6.30 -7.30 -5.02
C THR A 79 6.10 -8.24 -6.22
N ARG A 80 4.96 -8.95 -6.25
CA ARG A 80 4.48 -9.73 -7.41
C ARG A 80 2.96 -9.63 -7.52
N TYR A 81 2.45 -9.69 -8.75
CA TYR A 81 1.02 -9.68 -9.08
C TYR A 81 0.55 -10.99 -9.74
N SER A 82 1.46 -11.95 -9.87
CA SER A 82 1.23 -13.28 -10.46
C SER A 82 2.07 -14.32 -9.73
N ASP A 83 1.95 -15.58 -10.14
CA ASP A 83 2.76 -16.67 -9.61
C ASP A 83 4.21 -16.62 -10.17
N SER A 84 4.97 -15.63 -9.71
CA SER A 84 6.35 -15.39 -10.12
C SER A 84 7.30 -15.37 -8.92
N LEU A 85 8.48 -15.96 -9.10
CA LEU A 85 9.51 -15.93 -8.07
C LEU A 85 10.29 -14.61 -8.13
N ILE A 86 10.20 -13.81 -7.09
CA ILE A 86 10.98 -12.56 -6.93
C ILE A 86 12.06 -12.77 -5.87
N SER A 87 13.30 -12.40 -6.21
CA SER A 87 14.45 -12.52 -5.30
C SER A 87 14.28 -11.63 -4.07
N LEU A 88 14.82 -12.04 -2.91
CA LEU A 88 14.78 -11.24 -1.68
C LEU A 88 15.41 -9.84 -1.85
N SER A 89 16.46 -9.75 -2.67
CA SER A 89 17.11 -8.49 -3.00
C SER A 89 16.19 -7.57 -3.80
N ASP A 90 15.49 -8.09 -4.81
CA ASP A 90 14.59 -7.31 -5.65
C ASP A 90 13.35 -6.82 -4.87
N ARG A 91 12.83 -7.63 -3.95
CA ARG A 91 11.75 -7.23 -3.03
C ARG A 91 12.13 -5.98 -2.23
N THR A 92 13.34 -5.98 -1.66
CA THR A 92 13.86 -4.84 -0.88
C THR A 92 14.20 -3.64 -1.77
N LYS A 93 14.73 -3.91 -2.98
CA LYS A 93 15.08 -2.87 -3.96
C LYS A 93 13.83 -2.10 -4.40
N LEU A 94 12.71 -2.79 -4.62
CA LEU A 94 11.43 -2.17 -4.95
C LEU A 94 11.03 -1.13 -3.90
N THR A 95 11.06 -1.49 -2.61
CA THR A 95 10.76 -0.60 -1.48
C THR A 95 11.61 0.67 -1.49
N LYS A 96 12.92 0.53 -1.77
CA LYS A 96 13.85 1.66 -1.85
C LYS A 96 13.58 2.57 -3.05
N VAL A 97 13.36 1.99 -4.23
CA VAL A 97 13.08 2.73 -5.46
C VAL A 97 11.78 3.51 -5.34
N LEU A 98 10.76 2.86 -4.78
CA LEU A 98 9.45 3.48 -4.56
C LEU A 98 9.44 4.45 -3.37
N LYS A 99 10.48 4.49 -2.53
CA LYS A 99 10.50 5.29 -1.29
C LYS A 99 9.27 5.01 -0.41
N ALA A 100 8.96 3.72 -0.21
CA ALA A 100 7.78 3.33 0.56
C ALA A 100 7.88 3.83 2.02
N ASP A 101 6.76 4.28 2.57
CA ASP A 101 6.61 4.61 3.99
C ASP A 101 6.52 3.35 4.86
N LEU A 102 5.97 2.26 4.31
CA LEU A 102 5.77 0.99 4.99
C LEU A 102 6.09 -0.18 4.06
N PHE A 103 6.75 -1.19 4.62
CA PHE A 103 6.94 -2.51 4.00
C PHE A 103 6.22 -3.56 4.84
N LEU A 104 5.32 -4.33 4.22
CA LEU A 104 4.54 -5.39 4.86
C LEU A 104 4.79 -6.70 4.13
N SER A 105 5.45 -7.68 4.76
CA SER A 105 5.66 -8.99 4.16
C SER A 105 4.60 -9.98 4.64
N LEU A 106 3.98 -10.70 3.71
CA LEU A 106 2.93 -11.69 3.95
C LEU A 106 3.48 -13.09 3.79
N HIS A 107 3.36 -13.87 4.87
CA HIS A 107 3.76 -15.28 4.96
C HIS A 107 2.75 -16.06 5.80
N CYS A 108 2.64 -17.35 5.55
CA CYS A 108 1.85 -18.29 6.35
C CYS A 108 2.75 -19.44 6.77
N VAL A 109 3.36 -19.30 7.94
CA VAL A 109 4.30 -20.29 8.46
C VAL A 109 3.56 -21.52 8.98
N ASN A 110 4.12 -22.70 8.73
CA ASN A 110 3.78 -23.91 9.47
C ASN A 110 4.75 -24.04 10.65
N LEU A 111 4.21 -24.27 11.85
CA LEU A 111 5.02 -24.67 13.00
C LEU A 111 5.18 -26.19 12.97
N GLN A 112 6.32 -26.68 12.48
CA GLN A 112 6.71 -28.07 12.74
C GLN A 112 7.00 -28.19 14.25
N LEU A 113 6.05 -28.73 15.01
CA LEU A 113 6.35 -29.27 16.32
C LEU A 113 7.31 -30.44 16.07
N LYS A 114 8.60 -30.21 16.32
CA LYS A 114 9.55 -31.30 16.52
C LYS A 114 9.09 -32.06 17.75
N VAL A 115 8.43 -33.19 17.54
CA VAL A 115 8.27 -34.20 18.57
C VAL A 115 9.55 -35.00 18.53
N ASP A 116 10.52 -34.55 19.33
CA ASP A 116 11.71 -35.33 19.67
C ASP A 116 11.32 -36.46 20.63
#